data_AF-A0A8T5QDB0-F1
#
_entry.id   AF-A0A8T5QDB0-F1
#
_cell.length_a   1.000
_cell.length_b   1.000
_cell.length_c   1.000
_cell.angle_alpha   90.00
_cell.angle_beta   90.00
_cell.angle_gamma   90.00
#
_symmetry.space_group_name_H-M   'P 1'
#
loop_
_entity.id
_entity.type
_entity.pdbx_description
1 polymer ?
#
loop_
_entity_poly.entity_id
_entity_poly.type
_entity_poly.pdbx_seq_one_letter_code
_entity_poly.pdbx_strand_id
1 'polypeptide(L)' 'MSEEQLLIPNDEYLKSGIHIGTKFKTKYMENFIYKTRPDGLSVLNVQQIDARIKTLIKFLSNY' A
#
# COMPACT_ATOMS: atom_id res chain seq x y z
N MET A 1 -16.63 8.12 -11.07
CA MET A 1 -15.83 7.86 -9.85
C MET A 1 -14.51 8.56 -10.09
N SER A 2 -14.21 9.60 -9.34
CA SER A 2 -12.95 10.34 -9.48
C SER A 2 -11.79 9.34 -9.35
N GLU A 3 -10.95 9.23 -10.38
CA GLU A 3 -9.67 8.55 -10.26
C GLU A 3 -8.90 9.29 -9.14
N GLU A 4 -8.89 8.71 -7.94
CA GLU A 4 -8.17 9.30 -6.82
C GLU A 4 -6.69 9.31 -7.18
N GLN A 5 -6.20 10.50 -7.50
CA GLN A 5 -4.81 10.73 -7.83
C GLN A 5 -3.95 10.32 -6.62
N LEU A 6 -2.98 9.43 -6.86
CA LEU A 6 -1.97 9.06 -5.88
C LEU A 6 -1.15 10.31 -5.48
N LEU A 7 -0.59 10.32 -4.26
CA LEU A 7 0.24 11.44 -3.77
C LEU A 7 1.46 11.69 -4.66
N ILE A 8 2.02 10.61 -5.21
CA ILE A 8 3.14 10.61 -6.16
C ILE A 8 2.85 9.62 -7.29
N PRO A 9 3.56 9.68 -8.42
CA PRO A 9 3.40 8.71 -9.51
C PRO A 9 3.57 7.27 -9.03
N ASN A 10 2.76 6.35 -9.58
CA ASN A 10 2.77 4.93 -9.19
C ASN A 10 4.18 4.30 -9.32
N ASP A 11 4.89 4.64 -10.40
CA ASP A 11 6.25 4.15 -10.65
C ASP A 11 7.22 4.48 -9.53
N GLU A 12 7.05 5.59 -8.83
CA GLU A 12 7.90 5.99 -7.71
C GLU A 12 7.67 5.10 -6.48
N TYR A 13 6.41 4.78 -6.18
CA TYR A 13 6.07 3.76 -5.18
C TYR A 13 6.68 2.40 -5.55
N LEU A 14 6.58 1.98 -6.81
CA LEU A 14 7.11 0.69 -7.25
C LEU A 14 8.64 0.64 -7.14
N LYS A 15 9.35 1.70 -7.56
CA LYS A 15 10.81 1.81 -7.47
C LYS A 15 11.32 1.73 -6.03
N SER A 16 10.58 2.28 -5.07
CA SER A 16 10.94 2.18 -3.64
C SER A 16 10.82 0.76 -3.06
N GLY A 17 10.09 -0.14 -3.73
CA GLY A 17 9.81 -1.49 -3.25
C GLY A 17 8.74 -1.57 -2.15
N ILE A 18 8.00 -0.48 -1.87
CA ILE A 18 6.99 -0.43 -0.77
C ILE A 18 5.89 -1.49 -0.85
N HIS A 19 5.62 -2.01 -2.06
CA HIS A 19 4.61 -3.04 -2.31
C HIS A 19 5.13 -4.47 -2.03
N ILE A 20 6.43 -4.65 -1.81
CA ILE A 20 7.02 -5.96 -1.54
C ILE A 20 6.81 -6.31 -0.06
N GLY A 21 5.90 -7.25 0.19
CA GLY A 21 5.68 -7.83 1.51
C GLY A 21 6.57 -9.04 1.78
N THR A 22 6.19 -9.84 2.77
CA THR A 22 6.94 -11.05 3.17
C THR A 22 6.14 -12.33 2.88
N LYS A 23 6.78 -13.49 3.13
CA LYS A 23 6.12 -14.80 3.02
C LYS A 23 5.17 -15.07 4.19
N PHE A 24 5.46 -14.48 5.35
CA PHE A 24 4.61 -14.59 6.51
C PHE A 24 3.49 -13.55 6.42
N LYS A 25 2.25 -13.98 6.66
CA LYS A 25 1.07 -13.11 6.64
C LYS A 25 0.17 -13.43 7.82
N THR A 26 -0.45 -12.39 8.37
CA THR A 26 -1.45 -12.52 9.43
C THR A 26 -2.84 -12.24 8.85
N LYS A 27 -3.88 -12.81 9.48
CA LYS A 27 -5.27 -12.65 9.04
C LYS A 27 -5.69 -11.19 8.88
N TYR A 28 -5.22 -10.32 9.77
CA TYR A 28 -5.55 -8.89 9.73
C TYR A 28 -5.00 -8.15 8.51
N MET A 29 -3.94 -8.69 7.89
CA MET A 29 -3.31 -8.08 6.72
C MET A 29 -3.97 -8.47 5.40
N GLU A 30 -4.91 -9.42 5.39
CA GLU A 30 -5.54 -9.94 4.17
C GLU A 30 -6.13 -8.83 3.30
N ASN A 31 -6.80 -7.85 3.91
CA ASN A 31 -7.42 -6.73 3.19
C ASN A 31 -6.40 -5.84 2.46
N PHE A 32 -5.14 -5.81 2.89
CA PHE A 32 -4.09 -4.95 2.32
C PHE A 32 -3.22 -5.67 1.29
N ILE A 33 -3.38 -6.98 1.13
CA ILE A 33 -2.62 -7.79 0.17
C ILE A 33 -3.36 -7.77 -1.16
N TYR A 34 -2.69 -7.32 -2.22
CA TYR A 34 -3.19 -7.36 -3.59
C TYR A 34 -3.17 -8.79 -4.17
N LYS A 35 -2.04 -9.47 -4.02
CA LYS A 35 -1.88 -10.89 -4.42
C LYS A 35 -0.70 -11.54 -3.72
N THR A 36 -0.64 -12.86 -3.75
CA THR A 36 0.57 -13.62 -3.38
C THR A 36 1.26 -14.10 -4.67
N ARG A 37 2.57 -13.89 -4.78
CA ARG A 37 3.37 -14.38 -5.91
C ARG A 37 3.62 -15.89 -5.81
N PRO A 38 4.03 -16.56 -6.91
CA PRO A 38 4.37 -17.98 -6.91
C PRO A 38 5.48 -18.38 -5.93
N ASP A 39 6.40 -17.46 -5.61
CA ASP A 39 7.48 -17.66 -4.63
C ASP A 39 7.02 -17.52 -3.15
N GLY A 40 5.73 -17.25 -2.94
CA GLY A 40 5.11 -17.09 -1.63
C GLY A 40 5.19 -15.68 -1.06
N LEU A 41 5.83 -14.73 -1.75
CA LEU A 41 5.90 -13.34 -1.28
C LEU A 41 4.57 -12.61 -1.50
N SER A 42 4.13 -11.88 -0.47
CA SER A 42 2.91 -11.07 -0.53
C SER A 42 3.20 -9.76 -1.26
N VAL A 43 2.28 -9.35 -2.14
CA VAL A 43 2.30 -8.03 -2.79
C VAL A 43 1.23 -7.17 -2.16
N LEU A 44 1.63 -6.04 -1.57
CA LEU A 44 0.72 -5.09 -0.91
C LEU A 44 0.06 -4.16 -1.94
N ASN A 45 -1.16 -3.73 -1.65
CA ASN A 45 -1.91 -2.81 -2.51
C ASN A 45 -1.43 -1.36 -2.31
N VAL A 46 -0.78 -0.80 -3.34
CA VAL A 46 -0.24 0.58 -3.33
C VAL A 46 -1.32 1.64 -3.10
N GLN A 47 -2.52 1.47 -3.67
CA GLN A 47 -3.62 2.42 -3.48
C GLN A 47 -4.05 2.48 -2.01
N GLN A 48 -4.08 1.33 -1.33
CA GLN A 48 -4.40 1.30 0.10
C GLN A 48 -3.30 1.91 0.95
N ILE A 49 -2.03 1.71 0.58
CA ILE A 49 -0.90 2.36 1.25
C ILE A 49 -1.03 3.89 1.13
N ASP A 50 -1.25 4.41 -0.08
CA ASP A 50 -1.44 5.84 -0.35
C ASP A 50 -2.60 6.43 0.46
N ALA A 51 -3.75 5.76 0.48
CA ALA A 51 -4.92 6.18 1.25
C ALA A 51 -4.66 6.26 2.76
N ARG A 52 -3.88 5.32 3.31
CA ARG A 52 -3.48 5.33 4.73
C ARG A 52 -2.50 6.46 5.03
N ILE A 53 -1.55 6.73 4.13
CA ILE A 53 -0.63 7.86 4.25
C ILE A 53 -1.41 9.18 4.26
N LYS A 54 -2.37 9.38 3.34
CA LYS A 54 -3.26 10.55 3.33
C LYS A 54 -4.00 10.72 4.66
N THR A 55 -4.51 9.63 5.21
CA THR A 55 -5.19 9.64 6.52
C THR A 55 -4.23 10.06 7.64
N LEU A 56 -3.01 9.53 7.65
CA LEU A 56 -1.99 9.88 8.63
C LEU A 56 -1.58 11.36 8.53
N ILE A 57 -1.37 11.88 7.32
CA ILE A 57 -1.04 13.29 7.08
C ILE A 57 -2.13 14.19 7.68
N LYS A 58 -3.40 13.91 7.39
CA LYS A 58 -4.54 14.67 7.95
C LYS A 58 -4.61 14.56 9.48
N PHE A 59 -4.30 13.40 10.04
CA PHE A 59 -4.27 13.22 11.48
C PHE A 59 -3.18 14.08 12.12
N LEU A 60 -1.96 14.01 11.59
CA LEU A 60 -0.80 14.75 12.09
C LEU A 60 -0.92 16.26 11.86
N SER A 61 -1.58 16.72 10.79
CA SER A 61 -1.75 18.15 10.52
C SER A 61 -2.70 18.87 11.49
N ASN A 62 -3.47 18.11 12.28
CA ASN A 62 -4.38 18.65 13.29
C ASN A 62 -3.77 18.64 14.71
N TYR A 63 -2.48 18.31 14.84
CA TYR A 63 -1.71 18.37 16.08
C TYR A 63 -0.89 19.65 16.12
#